data_AF-A0A447MS91-F1
#
_entry.id   AF-A0A447MS91-F1
#
_cell.length_a   1.000
_cell.length_b   1.000
_cell.length_c   1.000
_cell.angle_alpha   90.00
_cell.angle_beta   90.00
_cell.angle_gamma   90.00
#
_symmetry.space_group_name_H-M   'P 1'
#
loop_
_entity.id
_entity.type
_entity.pdbx_description
1 polymer ?
#
loop_
_entity_poly.entity_id
_entity_poly.type
_entity_poly.pdbx_seq_one_letter_code
_entity_poly.pdbx_strand_id
1 'polypeptide(L)'
;MTKKVNLSTTAGADVSTINEVVSQRIKQFRSQKKMSLDELARRSGVSKGMLVEIEGCKANPSIALLCKIAAAMGVSVADVVNVASEPMVHLIDRGCYSGVVARRERRQRKTDGGNQRAGYAGTLAMDNASW
;
A
#
# COMPACT_ATOMS: atom_id res chain seq x y z
N MET A 1 8.71 -1.72 -25.60
CA MET A 1 7.78 -0.64 -25.19
C MET A 1 7.26 -0.95 -23.80
N THR A 2 7.77 -0.26 -22.77
CA THR A 2 7.40 -0.49 -21.37
C THR A 2 5.99 0.02 -21.11
N LYS A 3 5.04 -0.89 -20.94
CA LYS A 3 3.68 -0.57 -20.47
C LYS A 3 3.82 0.08 -19.10
N LYS A 4 3.64 1.40 -19.04
CA LYS A 4 3.64 2.19 -17.80
C LYS A 4 2.48 1.68 -16.94
N VAL A 5 2.78 0.82 -15.98
CA VAL A 5 1.79 0.25 -15.07
C VAL A 5 1.46 1.31 -14.05
N ASN A 6 0.47 2.15 -14.35
CA ASN A 6 -0.16 2.99 -13.34
C ASN A 6 -1.17 2.11 -12.60
N LEU A 7 -0.76 1.48 -11.50
CA LEU A 7 -1.70 0.99 -10.50
C LEU A 7 -2.20 2.23 -9.74
N SER A 8 -3.22 2.89 -10.27
CA SER A 8 -4.03 3.80 -9.47
C SER A 8 -4.71 2.96 -8.38
N THR A 9 -4.42 3.26 -7.11
CA THR A 9 -5.09 2.69 -5.94
C THR A 9 -6.60 2.56 -6.24
N THR A 10 -7.10 1.33 -6.14
CA THR A 10 -8.47 0.92 -6.49
C THR A 10 -9.51 1.98 -6.10
N ALA A 11 -10.42 2.25 -7.03
CA ALA A 11 -11.55 3.19 -6.93
C ALA A 11 -12.14 3.25 -5.51
N GLY A 12 -12.00 4.39 -4.84
CA GLY A 12 -12.44 4.60 -3.46
C GLY A 12 -11.63 5.64 -2.68
N ALA A 13 -10.48 6.06 -3.19
CA ALA A 13 -9.62 7.08 -2.57
C ALA A 13 -9.89 8.50 -3.12
N ASP A 14 -11.17 8.89 -3.23
CA ASP A 14 -11.47 10.31 -3.47
C ASP A 14 -11.14 11.13 -2.21
N VAL A 15 -10.64 12.35 -2.40
CA VAL A 15 -10.21 13.22 -1.29
C VAL A 15 -11.38 13.52 -0.35
N SER A 16 -12.60 13.67 -0.87
CA SER A 16 -13.80 13.87 -0.03
C SER A 16 -14.07 12.66 0.84
N THR A 17 -14.01 11.46 0.26
CA THR A 17 -14.23 10.20 0.97
C THR A 17 -13.20 9.99 2.09
N ILE A 18 -11.92 10.30 1.82
CA ILE A 18 -10.86 10.20 2.83
C ILE A 18 -11.16 11.17 3.99
N ASN A 19 -11.53 12.41 3.68
CA ASN A 19 -11.80 13.41 4.70
C ASN A 19 -13.01 13.02 5.58
N GLU A 20 -14.07 12.48 4.98
CA GLU A 20 -15.22 11.96 5.70
C GLU A 20 -14.85 10.81 6.64
N VAL A 21 -14.06 9.85 6.17
CA VAL A 21 -13.61 8.70 6.98
C VAL A 21 -12.75 9.17 8.15
N VAL A 22 -11.81 10.09 7.92
CA VAL A 22 -10.96 10.68 8.97
C VAL A 22 -11.81 11.38 10.03
N SER A 23 -12.77 12.20 9.60
CA SER A 23 -13.67 12.94 10.48
C SER A 23 -14.50 12.00 11.36
N GLN A 24 -15.06 10.94 10.76
CA GLN A 24 -15.82 9.92 11.48
C GLN A 24 -14.95 9.12 12.46
N ARG A 25 -13.74 8.71 12.05
CA ARG A 25 -12.79 7.98 12.91
C ARG A 25 -12.39 8.80 14.13
N ILE A 26 -12.06 10.08 13.95
CA ILE A 26 -11.71 10.97 15.08
C ILE A 26 -12.89 11.07 16.06
N LYS A 27 -14.10 11.30 15.56
CA LYS A 27 -15.32 11.35 16.39
C LYS A 27 -15.56 10.03 17.12
N GLN A 28 -15.33 8.90 16.45
CA GLN A 28 -15.51 7.57 17.02
C GLN A 28 -14.50 7.30 18.14
N PHE A 29 -13.21 7.51 17.92
CA PHE A 29 -12.17 7.35 18.94
C PHE A 29 -12.40 8.28 20.13
N ARG A 30 -12.79 9.53 19.87
CA ARG A 30 -13.14 10.49 20.92
C ARG A 30 -14.31 9.98 21.77
N SER A 31 -15.36 9.47 21.14
CA SER A 31 -16.56 8.96 21.82
C SER A 31 -16.27 7.69 22.63
N GLN A 32 -15.48 6.75 22.07
CA GLN A 32 -15.05 5.54 22.77
C GLN A 32 -14.26 5.87 24.05
N LYS A 33 -13.42 6.90 24.00
CA LYS A 33 -12.61 7.36 25.15
C LYS A 33 -13.36 8.36 26.04
N LYS A 34 -14.64 8.64 25.78
CA LYS A 34 -15.48 9.62 26.50
C LYS A 34 -14.82 11.01 26.64
N MET A 35 -14.06 11.41 25.62
CA MET A 35 -13.32 12.67 25.63
C MET A 35 -14.20 13.79 25.06
N SER A 36 -14.22 14.96 25.70
CA SER A 36 -14.87 16.13 25.13
C SER A 36 -13.96 16.77 24.07
N LEU A 37 -14.54 17.58 23.17
CA LEU A 37 -13.73 18.37 22.23
C LEU A 37 -12.76 19.32 22.95
N ASP A 38 -13.15 19.81 24.12
CA ASP A 38 -12.34 20.69 24.96
C ASP A 38 -11.12 19.94 25.51
N GLU A 39 -11.34 18.73 26.02
CA GLU A 39 -10.27 17.90 26.55
C GLU A 39 -9.31 17.43 25.44
N LEU A 40 -9.84 17.10 24.25
CA LEU A 40 -9.01 16.77 23.10
C LEU A 40 -8.18 17.96 22.64
N ALA A 41 -8.75 19.17 22.61
CA ALA A 41 -8.03 20.41 22.27
C ALA A 41 -6.85 20.63 23.22
N ARG A 42 -7.12 20.52 24.53
CA ARG A 42 -6.10 20.70 25.58
C ARG A 42 -4.96 19.67 25.47
N ARG A 43 -5.28 18.40 25.18
CA ARG A 43 -4.27 17.33 25.08
C ARG A 43 -3.47 17.38 23.78
N SER A 44 -4.12 17.72 22.66
CA SER A 44 -3.47 17.73 21.34
C SER A 44 -2.75 19.05 21.02
N GLY A 45 -3.02 20.11 21.78
CA GLY A 45 -2.53 21.46 21.47
C GLY A 45 -3.15 22.02 20.18
N VAL A 46 -4.31 21.51 19.78
CA VAL A 46 -5.08 21.96 18.61
C VAL A 46 -6.26 22.79 19.10
N SER A 47 -6.63 23.84 18.36
CA SER A 47 -7.76 24.67 18.75
C SER A 47 -9.08 23.90 18.69
N LYS A 48 -9.99 24.20 19.62
CA LYS A 48 -11.33 23.59 19.66
C LYS A 48 -12.11 23.83 18.36
N GLY A 49 -11.99 25.01 17.76
CA GLY A 49 -12.61 25.34 16.47
C GLY A 49 -12.12 24.44 15.34
N MET A 50 -10.80 24.20 15.27
CA MET A 50 -10.22 23.29 14.29
C MET A 50 -10.72 21.85 14.49
N LEU A 51 -10.85 21.37 15.73
CA LEU A 51 -11.44 20.05 15.99
C LEU A 51 -12.92 19.96 15.59
N VAL A 52 -13.70 21.03 15.77
CA VAL A 52 -15.09 21.10 15.30
C VAL A 52 -15.17 21.06 13.78
N GLU A 53 -14.29 21.78 13.07
CA GLU A 53 -14.23 21.76 11.61
C GLU A 53 -13.77 20.41 11.07
N ILE A 54 -12.81 19.74 11.74
CA ILE A 54 -12.38 18.39 11.41
C ILE A 54 -13.54 17.41 11.61
N GLU A 55 -14.18 17.35 12.78
CA GLU A 55 -15.32 16.43 12.98
C GLU A 55 -16.53 16.73 12.08
N GLY A 56 -16.62 17.96 11.57
CA GLY A 56 -17.65 18.38 10.62
C GLY A 56 -17.29 18.17 9.14
N CYS A 57 -16.18 17.51 8.81
CA CYS A 57 -15.67 17.34 7.44
C CYS A 57 -15.41 18.65 6.67
N LYS A 58 -15.21 19.77 7.37
CA LYS A 58 -15.01 21.10 6.77
C LYS A 58 -13.54 21.49 6.63
N ALA A 59 -12.68 20.92 7.45
CA ALA A 59 -11.23 21.16 7.41
C ALA A 59 -10.52 20.10 6.56
N ASN A 60 -9.38 20.48 5.98
CA ASN A 60 -8.39 19.56 5.42
C ASN A 60 -7.13 19.57 6.31
N PRO A 61 -7.13 18.80 7.42
CA PRO A 61 -6.04 18.84 8.38
C PRO A 61 -4.74 18.29 7.78
N SER A 62 -3.61 18.95 8.09
CA SER A 62 -2.30 18.42 7.71
C SER A 62 -1.98 17.13 8.47
N ILE A 63 -1.11 16.29 7.90
CA ILE A 63 -0.66 15.05 8.56
C ILE A 63 -0.05 15.31 9.94
N ALA A 64 0.66 16.43 10.11
CA ALA A 64 1.23 16.83 11.39
C ALA A 64 0.14 17.09 12.44
N LEU A 65 -0.99 17.67 12.04
CA LEU A 65 -2.13 17.90 12.94
C LEU A 65 -2.81 16.59 13.31
N LEU A 66 -3.02 15.69 12.34
CA LEU A 66 -3.55 14.35 12.58
C LEU A 66 -2.67 13.55 13.55
N CYS A 67 -1.35 13.63 13.42
CA CYS A 67 -0.42 13.00 14.36
C CYS A 67 -0.59 13.53 15.79
N LYS A 68 -0.77 14.84 15.98
CA LYS A 68 -1.01 15.43 17.31
C LYS A 68 -2.31 14.93 17.93
N ILE A 69 -3.38 14.89 17.13
CA ILE A 69 -4.70 14.41 17.56
C ILE A 69 -4.64 12.91 17.90
N ALA A 70 -4.00 12.11 17.04
CA ALA A 70 -3.80 10.68 17.27
C ALA A 70 -2.99 10.40 18.54
N ALA A 71 -1.90 11.14 18.76
CA ALA A 71 -1.09 11.04 19.97
C ALA A 71 -1.89 11.40 21.24
N ALA A 72 -2.71 12.46 21.19
CA ALA A 72 -3.57 12.86 22.31
C ALA A 72 -4.64 11.81 22.65
N MET A 73 -5.11 11.07 21.65
CA MET A 73 -6.05 9.96 21.83
C MET A 73 -5.33 8.64 22.16
N GLY A 74 -4.02 8.52 21.95
CA GLY A 74 -3.27 7.26 22.11
C GLY A 74 -3.66 6.21 21.07
N VAL A 75 -3.81 6.62 19.81
CA VAL A 75 -4.06 5.75 18.64
C VAL A 75 -3.00 6.00 17.57
N SER A 76 -2.84 5.10 16.62
CA SER A 76 -1.94 5.34 15.49
C SER A 76 -2.59 6.31 14.50
N VAL A 77 -1.77 7.15 13.84
CA VAL A 77 -2.25 7.96 12.71
C VAL A 77 -2.81 7.08 11.58
N ALA A 78 -2.26 5.87 11.43
CA ALA A 78 -2.76 4.87 10.48
C ALA A 78 -4.22 4.49 10.77
N ASP A 79 -4.59 4.33 12.04
CA ASP A 79 -5.95 3.98 12.45
C ASP A 79 -6.94 5.12 12.13
N VAL A 80 -6.47 6.36 12.15
CA VAL A 80 -7.28 7.54 11.82
C VAL A 80 -7.55 7.62 10.32
N VAL A 81 -6.55 7.33 9.48
CA VAL A 81 -6.64 7.45 8.01
C VAL A 81 -6.97 6.13 7.30
N ASN A 82 -7.16 5.02 8.02
CA ASN A 82 -7.35 3.72 7.40
C ASN A 82 -8.72 3.65 6.67
N VAL A 83 -8.70 3.87 5.35
CA VAL A 83 -9.89 3.76 4.47
C VAL A 83 -10.09 2.33 3.96
N ALA A 84 -9.08 1.45 4.12
CA ALA A 84 -9.18 0.08 3.67
C ALA A 84 -10.08 -0.74 4.62
N SER A 85 -11.01 -1.50 4.03
CA SER A 85 -11.67 -2.60 4.74
C SER A 85 -10.61 -3.61 5.16
N GLU A 86 -10.75 -4.19 6.36
CA GLU A 86 -9.84 -5.24 6.82
C GLU A 86 -9.77 -6.34 5.75
N PRO A 87 -8.56 -6.72 5.29
CA PRO A 87 -8.45 -7.73 4.25
C PRO A 87 -9.02 -9.04 4.80
N MET A 88 -9.87 -9.68 4.01
CA MET A 88 -10.45 -10.97 4.37
C MET A 88 -9.31 -11.99 4.48
N VAL A 89 -8.91 -12.29 5.72
CA VAL A 89 -7.80 -13.20 6.01
C VAL A 89 -8.31 -14.63 6.06
N HIS A 90 -7.69 -15.49 5.25
CA HIS A 90 -7.87 -16.93 5.36
C HIS A 90 -6.68 -17.51 6.13
N LEU A 91 -6.93 -18.02 7.33
CA LEU A 91 -5.90 -18.68 8.13
C LEU A 91 -5.58 -20.04 7.49
N ILE A 92 -4.36 -20.18 6.98
CA ILE A 92 -3.86 -21.46 6.48
C ILE A 92 -3.22 -22.17 7.67
N ASP A 93 -3.73 -23.37 7.99
CA ASP A 93 -3.15 -24.19 9.04
C ASP A 93 -1.68 -24.53 8.73
N ARG A 94 -0.88 -24.62 9.79
CA ARG A 94 0.54 -24.94 9.68
C ARG A 94 0.74 -26.29 8.97
N GLY A 95 -0.10 -27.31 9.12
CA GLY A 95 0.05 -28.56 8.37
C GLY A 95 0.03 -28.44 6.83
N CYS A 96 -0.47 -27.34 6.27
CA CYS A 96 -0.78 -27.23 4.84
C CYS A 96 0.36 -26.73 3.93
N TYR A 97 1.51 -26.31 4.47
CA TYR A 97 2.61 -25.77 3.64
C TYR A 97 3.33 -26.81 2.74
N SER A 98 3.11 -28.11 2.97
CA SER A 98 3.80 -29.18 2.21
C SER A 98 3.30 -29.33 0.76
N GLY A 99 2.10 -28.87 0.41
CA GLY A 99 1.51 -29.10 -0.92
C GLY A 99 1.80 -28.02 -1.97
N VAL A 100 2.15 -26.80 -1.55
CA VAL A 100 2.25 -25.63 -2.44
C VAL A 100 3.60 -25.59 -3.19
N VAL A 101 4.65 -26.15 -2.59
CA VAL A 101 6.00 -26.18 -3.18
C VAL A 101 6.14 -27.21 -4.31
N ALA A 102 5.38 -28.31 -4.26
CA ALA A 102 5.48 -29.42 -5.21
C ALA A 102 5.06 -29.09 -6.66
N ARG A 103 4.42 -27.93 -6.90
CA ARG A 103 3.96 -27.53 -8.24
C ARG A 103 4.99 -26.71 -9.04
N ARG A 104 5.98 -26.09 -8.41
CA ARG A 104 6.99 -25.28 -9.12
C ARG A 104 8.03 -26.12 -9.88
N GLU A 105 8.30 -27.34 -9.44
CA GLU A 105 9.43 -28.13 -9.99
C GLU A 105 9.13 -28.88 -11.30
N ARG A 106 7.86 -29.10 -11.66
CA ARG A 106 7.52 -29.74 -12.96
C ARG A 106 7.59 -28.80 -14.16
N ARG A 107 7.69 -27.48 -13.96
CA ARG A 107 7.78 -26.50 -15.08
C ARG A 107 9.20 -26.14 -15.50
N GLN A 108 10.23 -26.41 -14.70
CA GLN A 108 11.62 -26.08 -15.04
C GLN A 108 12.34 -27.17 -15.83
N ARG A 109 11.86 -28.42 -15.87
CA ARG A 109 12.47 -29.49 -16.70
C ARG A 109 12.15 -29.40 -18.21
N LYS A 110 11.42 -28.39 -18.68
CA LYS A 110 11.03 -28.28 -20.10
C LYS A 110 11.71 -27.13 -20.85
N THR A 111 12.61 -26.36 -20.22
CA THR A 111 13.34 -25.27 -20.88
C THR A 111 14.81 -25.58 -21.17
N ASP A 112 15.35 -26.69 -20.64
CA ASP A 112 16.80 -26.96 -20.74
C ASP A 112 17.14 -28.03 -21.80
N GLY A 113 16.16 -28.42 -22.63
CA GLY A 113 16.32 -29.37 -23.72
C GLY A 113 16.21 -28.71 -25.09
N GLY A 114 17.31 -28.14 -25.60
CA GLY A 114 17.46 -27.90 -27.04
C GLY A 114 18.11 -26.56 -27.42
N ASN A 115 19.44 -26.47 -27.35
CA ASN A 115 20.19 -25.67 -28.32
C ASN A 115 21.58 -26.27 -28.54
N GLN A 116 21.66 -27.31 -29.36
CA GLN A 116 22.90 -27.76 -29.98
C GLN A 116 22.83 -27.49 -31.49
N ARG A 117 23.69 -26.56 -31.93
CA ARG A 117 24.39 -26.49 -33.23
C ARG A 117 23.54 -26.51 -34.51
N ALA A 118 23.38 -25.32 -35.09
CA ALA A 118 23.51 -25.04 -36.52
C ALA A 118 24.38 -23.76 -36.60
N GLY A 119 25.49 -23.66 -37.31
CA GLY A 119 25.77 -24.15 -38.65
C GLY A 119 25.88 -22.93 -39.57
N TYR A 120 26.99 -22.18 -39.49
CA TYR A 120 27.32 -21.15 -40.48
C TYR A 120 28.63 -21.54 -41.15
N ALA A 121 28.50 -22.22 -42.28
CA ALA A 121 29.53 -22.33 -43.29
C ALA A 121 29.62 -20.95 -43.97
N GLY A 122 30.73 -20.25 -43.76
CA GLY A 122 31.08 -18.99 -44.42
C GLY A 122 32.42 -19.17 -45.12
N THR A 123 32.34 -19.32 -46.44
CA THR A 123 33.39 -19.67 -47.39
C THR A 123 34.61 -18.76 -47.36
N LEU A 124 35.77 -19.40 -47.53
CA LEU A 124 37.10 -18.87 -47.84
C LEU A 124 37.09 -18.01 -49.11
N ALA A 125 37.61 -16.78 -49.04
CA ALA A 125 38.22 -16.04 -50.16
C ALA A 125 39.26 -15.10 -49.52
N MET A 126 40.52 -15.51 -49.49
CA MET A 126 41.58 -15.17 -50.44
C MET A 126 42.06 -13.71 -50.34
N ASP A 127 43.35 -13.62 -49.99
CA ASP A 127 44.37 -12.71 -50.50
C ASP A 127 44.15 -11.20 -50.33
N ASN A 128 44.97 -10.57 -49.48
CA ASN A 128 46.17 -9.90 -50.01
C ASN A 128 47.16 -9.52 -48.90
N ALA A 129 48.41 -9.92 -49.08
CA ALA A 129 49.56 -9.35 -48.43
C ALA A 129 49.77 -7.91 -48.89
N SER A 130 50.38 -7.05 -48.05
CA SER A 130 51.42 -6.06 -48.43
C SER A 130 51.40 -4.81 -47.53
N TRP A 131 52.48 -4.69 -46.74
CA TRP A 131 53.15 -3.50 -46.19
C TRP A 131 52.36 -2.55 -45.28
#